data_AF-A0A5E4JUP0-F1
#
_entry.id   AF-A0A5E4JUP0-F1
#
_cell.length_a   1.000
_cell.length_b   1.000
_cell.length_c   1.000
_cell.angle_alpha   90.00
_cell.angle_beta   90.00
_cell.angle_gamma   90.00
#
_symmetry.space_group_name_H-M   'P 1'
#
loop_
_entity.id
_entity.type
_entity.pdbx_description
1 polymer ?
#
loop_
_entity_poly.entity_id
_entity_poly.type
_entity_poly.pdbx_seq_one_letter_code
_entity_poly.pdbx_strand_id
1 'polypeptide(L)'
;MAFMDIFKKKEPEAPAYPMPAGMPAEAPPMPSETPIAQVVSMQTQGLSNNQIIQALQRQGFQPTQIYDALAQAEAKRSIEPMEGPTEMPETPKTEIKMPAHPESEAIVEQIIEEKWQELQKDVGKVTEWKDLMSSRLDKMEQSMTDIRADLDGLHKAIVARIGEYDKTLMDVGTEIKAMEKVFQKVLPELTGNIQELSRITRTVKNK
;
A
#
# COMPACT_ATOMS: atom_id res chain seq x y z
N MET A 1 1.04 -50.98 -11.40
CA MET A 1 -0.41 -51.10 -11.69
C MET A 1 -1.11 -50.75 -10.40
N ALA A 2 -1.94 -49.72 -10.25
CA ALA A 2 -2.74 -48.98 -11.21
C ALA A 2 -2.81 -47.49 -10.80
N PHE A 3 -2.41 -46.61 -11.72
CA PHE A 3 -2.71 -45.18 -11.74
C PHE A 3 -3.95 -45.02 -12.64
N MET A 4 -5.15 -45.27 -12.13
CA MET A 4 -6.40 -45.18 -12.91
C MET A 4 -7.59 -44.92 -11.96
N ASP A 5 -7.65 -43.75 -11.32
CA ASP A 5 -8.91 -43.24 -10.75
C ASP A 5 -8.96 -41.68 -10.70
N ILE A 6 -8.12 -41.04 -11.52
CA ILE A 6 -8.20 -39.60 -11.80
C ILE A 6 -9.04 -39.46 -13.07
N PHE A 7 -10.37 -39.36 -12.95
CA PHE A 7 -11.30 -38.68 -13.87
C PHE A 7 -12.73 -39.22 -13.67
N LYS A 8 -13.39 -38.82 -12.58
CA LYS A 8 -14.85 -38.84 -12.51
C LYS A 8 -15.37 -37.41 -12.34
N LYS A 9 -15.78 -36.90 -13.50
CA LYS A 9 -16.48 -35.65 -13.77
C LYS A 9 -17.55 -35.39 -12.70
N LYS A 10 -17.37 -34.34 -11.90
CA LYS A 10 -18.32 -33.88 -10.89
C LYS A 10 -18.98 -32.60 -11.41
N GLU A 11 -20.26 -32.68 -11.70
CA GLU A 11 -21.13 -31.55 -12.04
C GLU A 11 -21.11 -30.50 -10.90
N PRO A 12 -21.26 -29.20 -11.21
CA PRO A 12 -21.36 -28.17 -10.18
C PRO A 12 -22.77 -28.22 -9.57
N GLU A 13 -22.92 -28.92 -8.44
CA GLU A 13 -24.08 -28.72 -7.56
C GLU A 13 -24.01 -27.32 -6.94
N ALA A 14 -25.04 -26.51 -7.22
CA ALA A 14 -25.30 -25.26 -6.52
C ALA A 14 -25.49 -25.55 -5.02
N PRO A 15 -24.98 -24.70 -4.10
CA PRO A 15 -25.20 -24.91 -2.68
C PRO A 15 -26.69 -24.78 -2.36
N ALA A 16 -27.30 -25.92 -2.05
CA ALA A 16 -28.63 -26.05 -1.49
C ALA A 16 -28.63 -25.45 -0.08
N TYR A 17 -28.93 -24.16 0.02
CA TYR A 17 -29.34 -23.56 1.28
C TYR A 17 -30.76 -24.06 1.59
N PRO A 18 -31.03 -24.59 2.79
CA PRO A 18 -32.38 -24.94 3.19
C PRO A 18 -33.21 -23.65 3.27
N MET A 19 -34.18 -23.52 2.37
CA MET A 19 -35.22 -22.49 2.44
C MET A 19 -36.09 -22.78 3.66
N PRO A 20 -36.20 -21.88 4.65
CA PRO A 20 -37.22 -22.02 5.67
C PRO A 20 -38.58 -21.68 5.03
N ALA A 21 -39.43 -22.70 4.91
CA ALA A 21 -40.83 -22.54 4.60
C ALA A 21 -41.51 -21.78 5.74
N GLY A 22 -42.05 -20.60 5.44
CA GLY A 22 -42.80 -19.81 6.40
C GLY A 22 -42.65 -18.32 6.13
N MET A 23 -43.45 -17.79 5.19
CA MET A 23 -43.99 -16.47 5.42
C MET A 23 -45.14 -16.64 6.43
N PRO A 24 -45.01 -16.04 7.62
CA PRO A 24 -46.07 -15.24 8.18
C PRO A 24 -45.73 -13.77 7.98
N ALA A 25 -46.77 -13.00 7.70
CA ALA A 25 -46.78 -11.55 7.73
C ALA A 25 -46.27 -11.00 9.09
N GLU A 26 -45.99 -9.69 9.07
CA GLU A 26 -45.64 -8.83 10.22
C GLU A 26 -44.19 -8.92 10.71
N ALA A 27 -43.30 -8.22 9.99
CA ALA A 27 -42.20 -7.54 10.66
C ALA A 27 -42.78 -6.41 11.53
N PRO A 28 -42.43 -6.30 12.82
CA PRO A 28 -42.94 -5.25 13.69
C PRO A 28 -42.52 -3.87 13.15
N PRO A 29 -43.37 -2.83 13.29
CA PRO A 29 -42.96 -1.46 12.98
C PRO A 29 -41.88 -1.07 13.99
N MET A 30 -40.62 -1.20 13.60
CA MET A 30 -39.54 -0.56 14.33
C MET A 30 -39.82 0.95 14.28
N PRO A 31 -39.95 1.62 15.43
CA PRO A 31 -40.19 3.06 15.43
C PRO A 31 -39.04 3.70 14.65
N SER A 32 -39.39 4.38 13.56
CA SER A 32 -38.51 5.22 12.76
C SER A 32 -38.14 6.44 13.59
N GLU A 33 -37.35 6.23 14.63
CA GLU A 33 -36.63 7.30 15.30
C GLU A 33 -35.47 7.67 14.38
N THR A 34 -35.77 8.49 13.38
CA THR A 34 -34.77 9.21 12.60
C THR A 34 -33.81 9.87 13.60
N PRO A 35 -32.49 9.64 13.52
CA PRO A 35 -31.51 10.15 14.48
C PRO A 35 -31.23 11.65 14.27
N ILE A 36 -32.29 12.44 14.18
CA ILE A 36 -32.28 13.90 14.02
C ILE A 36 -31.46 14.52 15.16
N ALA A 37 -31.65 14.05 16.40
CA ALA A 37 -30.92 14.56 17.56
C ALA A 37 -29.39 14.38 17.42
N GLN A 38 -28.96 13.27 16.83
CA GLN A 38 -27.55 12.96 16.63
C GLN A 38 -26.95 13.76 15.48
N VAL A 39 -27.72 13.93 14.39
CA VAL A 39 -27.35 14.81 13.28
C VAL A 39 -27.20 16.26 13.76
N VAL A 40 -28.18 16.78 14.50
CA VAL A 40 -28.13 18.15 15.07
C VAL A 40 -26.92 18.30 15.99
N SER A 41 -26.64 17.32 16.86
CA SER A 41 -25.47 17.35 17.74
C SER A 41 -24.14 17.35 16.96
N MET A 42 -24.03 16.59 15.87
CA MET A 42 -22.81 16.57 15.06
C MET A 42 -22.68 17.87 14.24
N GLN A 43 -23.78 18.43 13.77
CA GLN A 43 -23.79 19.72 13.08
C GLN A 43 -23.41 20.89 13.99
N THR A 44 -23.82 20.87 15.27
CA THR A 44 -23.38 21.89 16.24
C THR A 44 -21.91 21.76 16.62
N GLN A 45 -21.33 20.56 16.51
CA GLN A 45 -19.89 20.32 16.61
C GLN A 45 -19.11 20.79 15.37
N GLY A 46 -19.78 21.30 14.32
CA GLY A 46 -19.15 21.80 13.09
C GLY A 46 -18.71 20.70 12.12
N LEU A 47 -19.18 19.46 12.31
CA LEU A 47 -18.90 18.36 11.38
C LEU A 47 -19.65 18.59 10.06
N SER A 48 -19.02 18.23 8.94
CA SER A 48 -19.67 18.36 7.62
C SER A 48 -20.71 17.28 7.39
N ASN A 49 -21.74 17.57 6.58
CA ASN A 49 -22.79 16.59 6.26
C ASN A 49 -22.21 15.27 5.73
N ASN A 50 -21.12 15.29 4.97
CA ASN A 50 -20.42 14.08 4.50
C ASN A 50 -19.81 13.26 5.66
N GLN A 51 -19.22 13.92 6.65
CA GLN A 51 -18.65 13.24 7.83
C GLN A 51 -19.75 12.64 8.72
N ILE A 52 -20.89 13.34 8.82
CA ILE A 52 -22.07 12.89 9.53
C ILE A 52 -22.66 11.64 8.86
N ILE A 53 -22.75 11.66 7.52
CA ILE A 53 -23.22 10.49 6.75
C ILE A 53 -22.32 9.28 7.01
N GLN A 54 -21.00 9.44 6.99
CA GLN A 54 -20.08 8.33 7.26
C GLN A 54 -20.17 7.83 8.71
N ALA A 55 -20.34 8.72 9.69
CA ALA A 55 -20.49 8.36 11.09
C ALA A 55 -21.78 7.57 11.35
N LEU A 56 -22.89 7.99 10.75
CA LEU A 56 -24.19 7.33 10.87
C LEU A 56 -24.25 6.02 10.09
N GLN A 57 -23.60 5.94 8.92
CA GLN A 57 -23.46 4.67 8.19
C GLN A 57 -22.67 3.65 9.00
N ARG A 58 -21.60 4.05 9.70
CA ARG A 58 -20.84 3.17 10.60
C ARG A 58 -21.66 2.69 11.80
N GLN A 59 -22.69 3.44 12.19
CA GLN A 59 -23.63 3.07 13.24
C GLN A 59 -24.79 2.20 12.72
N GLY A 60 -24.81 1.89 11.41
CA GLY A 60 -25.77 0.98 10.79
C GLY A 60 -27.06 1.64 10.31
N PHE A 61 -27.12 2.98 10.29
CA PHE A 61 -28.30 3.70 9.79
C PHE A 61 -28.41 3.60 8.26
N GLN A 62 -29.65 3.54 7.77
CA GLN A 62 -29.92 3.46 6.35
C GLN A 62 -29.68 4.82 5.66
N PRO A 63 -29.15 4.86 4.42
CA PRO A 63 -28.90 6.10 3.71
C PRO A 63 -30.11 7.03 3.66
N THR A 64 -31.30 6.48 3.40
CA THR A 64 -32.56 7.26 3.33
C THR A 64 -32.91 7.96 4.65
N GLN A 65 -32.71 7.29 5.79
CA GLN A 65 -32.98 7.85 7.12
C GLN A 65 -31.96 8.95 7.47
N ILE A 66 -30.72 8.81 6.99
CA ILE A 66 -29.67 9.81 7.19
C ILE A 66 -29.98 11.08 6.41
N TYR A 67 -30.37 10.96 5.13
CA TYR A 67 -30.73 12.11 4.31
C TYR A 67 -31.97 12.84 4.84
N ASP A 68 -32.99 12.10 5.26
CA ASP A 68 -34.20 12.67 5.86
C ASP A 68 -33.89 13.40 7.19
N ALA A 69 -33.08 12.78 8.07
CA ALA A 69 -32.65 13.41 9.33
C ALA A 69 -31.79 14.66 9.10
N LEU A 70 -30.95 14.69 8.06
CA LEU A 70 -30.15 15.87 7.68
C LEU A 70 -31.03 17.02 7.20
N ALA A 71 -31.98 16.75 6.30
CA ALA A 71 -32.92 17.75 5.82
C ALA A 71 -33.79 18.31 6.94
N GLN A 72 -34.25 17.45 7.87
CA GLN A 72 -35.04 17.87 9.01
C GLN A 72 -34.23 18.63 10.08
N ALA A 73 -32.97 18.26 10.32
CA ALA A 73 -32.08 18.97 11.24
C ALA A 73 -31.79 20.40 10.76
N GLU A 74 -31.56 20.56 9.45
CA GLU A 74 -31.32 21.86 8.83
C GLU A 74 -32.57 22.74 8.89
N ALA A 75 -33.75 22.18 8.56
CA ALA A 75 -35.03 22.87 8.69
C ALA A 75 -35.31 23.31 10.13
N LYS A 76 -34.98 22.48 11.13
CA LYS A 76 -35.13 22.84 12.56
C LYS A 76 -34.15 23.93 12.99
N ARG A 77 -32.91 23.94 12.50
CA ARG A 77 -31.94 25.00 12.80
C ARG A 77 -32.35 26.36 12.20
N SER A 78 -33.03 26.33 11.06
CA SER A 78 -33.65 27.52 10.48
C SER A 78 -34.88 28.01 11.27
N ILE A 79 -35.33 27.23 12.27
CA ILE A 79 -36.51 27.48 13.10
C ILE A 79 -36.10 27.32 14.58
N GLU A 80 -35.23 28.18 15.08
CA GLU A 80 -35.11 28.44 16.53
C GLU A 80 -35.50 29.90 16.85
N PRO A 81 -36.02 30.16 18.07
CA PRO A 81 -37.31 30.81 18.24
C PRO A 81 -37.22 32.32 18.51
N MET A 82 -38.12 33.08 17.90
CA MET A 82 -38.60 34.34 18.49
C MET A 82 -40.00 34.05 19.03
N GLU A 83 -40.15 34.19 20.35
CA GLU A 83 -41.37 33.92 21.10
C GLU A 83 -42.59 34.67 20.54
N GLY A 84 -43.72 33.97 20.39
CA GLY A 84 -45.02 34.55 20.09
C GLY A 84 -46.13 33.49 20.24
N PRO A 85 -47.27 33.80 20.89
CA PRO A 85 -48.25 32.78 21.29
C PRO A 85 -49.00 32.19 20.10
N THR A 86 -49.38 30.93 20.31
CA THR A 86 -50.30 30.10 19.55
C THR A 86 -51.52 30.85 19.00
N GLU A 87 -51.60 30.97 17.68
CA GLU A 87 -52.86 30.87 16.95
C GLU A 87 -52.70 29.75 15.94
N MET A 88 -53.55 28.73 16.07
CA MET A 88 -53.77 27.74 15.01
C MET A 88 -54.57 28.43 13.90
N PRO A 89 -54.09 28.50 12.64
CA PRO A 89 -54.99 28.60 11.52
C PRO A 89 -55.32 27.19 11.07
N GLU A 90 -56.61 26.89 11.02
CA GLU A 90 -57.15 25.76 10.28
C GLU A 90 -56.45 25.64 8.92
N THR A 91 -56.02 24.43 8.61
CA THR A 91 -55.54 24.06 7.27
C THR A 91 -56.53 24.52 6.21
N PRO A 92 -56.18 25.47 5.32
CA PRO A 92 -56.67 25.33 3.96
C PRO A 92 -55.90 24.14 3.40
N LYS A 93 -56.65 23.18 2.86
CA LYS A 93 -56.10 22.14 1.99
C LYS A 93 -55.63 22.84 0.71
N THR A 94 -54.57 23.62 0.81
CA THR A 94 -53.88 24.18 -0.34
C THR A 94 -53.12 23.02 -0.93
N GLU A 95 -53.65 22.46 -2.02
CA GLU A 95 -52.83 21.75 -2.99
C GLU A 95 -51.53 22.55 -3.14
N ILE A 96 -50.43 21.99 -2.67
CA ILE A 96 -49.10 22.50 -2.96
C ILE A 96 -48.91 22.22 -4.44
N LYS A 97 -49.50 23.08 -5.28
CA LYS A 97 -49.07 23.25 -6.64
C LYS A 97 -47.74 23.97 -6.50
N MET A 98 -46.68 23.17 -6.44
CA MET A 98 -45.30 23.63 -6.53
C MET A 98 -45.26 24.70 -7.63
N PRO A 99 -44.91 25.96 -7.32
CA PRO A 99 -44.46 26.85 -8.37
C PRO A 99 -43.14 26.24 -8.83
N ALA A 100 -43.17 25.56 -9.96
CA ALA A 100 -41.96 25.27 -10.73
C ALA A 100 -41.27 26.62 -10.94
N HIS A 101 -40.19 26.86 -10.20
CA HIS A 101 -39.27 27.97 -10.44
C HIS A 101 -38.26 27.49 -11.49
N PRO A 102 -38.48 27.75 -12.79
CA PRO A 102 -37.59 27.31 -13.87
C PRO A 102 -36.16 27.87 -13.75
N GLU A 103 -35.94 28.93 -12.95
CA GLU A 103 -34.61 29.49 -12.73
C GLU A 103 -33.69 28.62 -11.85
N SER A 104 -34.25 27.79 -10.95
CA SER A 104 -33.44 26.92 -10.10
C SER A 104 -32.96 25.65 -10.81
N GLU A 105 -33.78 25.11 -11.72
CA GLU A 105 -33.38 23.98 -12.58
C GLU A 105 -32.33 24.38 -13.60
N ALA A 106 -32.43 25.58 -14.19
CA ALA A 106 -31.43 26.10 -15.12
C ALA A 106 -30.04 26.28 -14.49
N ILE A 107 -29.97 26.75 -13.24
CA ILE A 107 -28.70 26.90 -12.50
C ILE A 107 -28.13 25.52 -12.13
N VAL A 108 -28.98 24.57 -11.77
CA VAL A 108 -28.56 23.20 -11.46
C VAL A 108 -28.08 22.46 -12.72
N GLU A 109 -28.74 22.59 -13.87
CA GLU A 109 -28.28 22.00 -15.14
C GLU A 109 -26.94 22.61 -15.61
N GLN A 110 -26.78 23.93 -15.47
CA GLN A 110 -25.52 24.60 -15.82
C GLN A 110 -24.37 24.16 -14.90
N ILE A 111 -24.62 24.00 -13.60
CA ILE A 111 -23.63 23.48 -12.63
C ILE A 111 -23.32 21.99 -12.88
N ILE A 112 -24.31 21.18 -13.25
CA ILE A 112 -24.11 19.76 -13.56
C ILE A 112 -23.24 19.59 -14.81
N GLU A 113 -23.48 20.35 -15.87
CA GLU A 113 -22.67 20.30 -17.09
C GLU A 113 -21.24 20.80 -16.83
N GLU A 114 -21.08 21.89 -16.08
CA GLU A 114 -19.75 22.41 -15.71
C GLU A 114 -18.96 21.37 -14.88
N LYS A 115 -19.62 20.74 -13.90
CA LYS A 115 -19.00 19.67 -13.08
C LYS A 115 -18.75 18.40 -13.87
N TRP A 116 -19.58 18.08 -14.86
CA TRP A 116 -19.39 16.93 -15.74
C TRP A 116 -18.16 17.11 -16.65
N GLN A 117 -17.98 18.30 -17.22
CA GLN A 117 -16.80 18.62 -18.01
C GLN A 117 -15.51 18.64 -17.17
N GLU A 118 -15.58 19.14 -15.92
CA GLU A 118 -14.47 19.09 -14.98
C GLU A 118 -14.07 17.65 -14.64
N LEU A 119 -15.05 16.78 -14.35
CA LEU A 119 -14.83 15.36 -14.12
C LEU A 119 -14.25 14.65 -15.36
N GLN A 120 -14.76 14.93 -16.56
CA GLN A 120 -14.23 14.32 -17.79
C GLN A 120 -12.76 14.68 -18.00
N LYS A 121 -12.38 15.93 -17.69
CA LYS A 121 -11.00 16.39 -17.75
C LYS A 121 -10.12 15.68 -16.73
N ASP A 122 -10.60 15.50 -15.51
CA ASP A 122 -9.84 14.80 -14.47
C ASP A 122 -9.69 13.30 -14.75
N VAL A 123 -10.70 12.66 -15.34
CA VAL A 123 -10.59 11.27 -15.83
C VAL A 123 -9.51 11.16 -16.93
N GLY A 124 -9.41 12.15 -17.81
CA GLY A 124 -8.31 12.26 -18.78
C GLY A 124 -6.94 12.27 -18.11
N LYS A 125 -6.76 13.13 -17.09
CA LYS A 125 -5.50 13.20 -16.32
C LYS A 125 -5.20 11.89 -15.59
N VAL A 126 -6.20 11.20 -15.05
CA VAL A 126 -6.03 9.90 -14.39
C VAL A 126 -5.57 8.84 -15.40
N THR A 127 -6.08 8.89 -16.63
CA THR A 127 -5.66 7.99 -17.71
C THR A 127 -4.20 8.26 -18.10
N GLU A 128 -3.82 9.52 -18.29
CA GLU A 128 -2.43 9.91 -18.55
C GLU A 128 -1.49 9.48 -17.41
N TRP A 129 -1.91 9.68 -16.16
CA TRP A 129 -1.15 9.23 -15.00
C TRP A 129 -1.02 7.71 -14.94
N LYS A 130 -2.08 6.98 -15.26
CA LYS A 130 -2.07 5.51 -15.36
C LYS A 130 -1.12 5.04 -16.46
N ASP A 131 -1.10 5.70 -17.62
CA ASP A 131 -0.19 5.36 -18.72
C ASP A 131 1.27 5.67 -18.34
N LEU A 132 1.52 6.82 -17.68
CA LEU A 132 2.84 7.17 -17.15
C LEU A 132 3.32 6.17 -16.10
N MET A 133 2.45 5.75 -15.18
CA MET A 133 2.78 4.77 -14.15
C MET A 133 3.03 3.40 -14.76
N SER A 134 2.25 2.99 -15.76
CA SER A 134 2.46 1.74 -16.50
C SER A 134 3.84 1.74 -17.16
N SER A 135 4.20 2.82 -17.85
CA SER A 135 5.53 2.96 -18.46
C SER A 135 6.67 2.97 -17.42
N ARG A 136 6.46 3.56 -16.23
CA ARG A 136 7.44 3.50 -15.13
C ARG A 136 7.57 2.09 -14.56
N LEU A 137 6.47 1.36 -14.45
CA LEU A 137 6.45 -0.03 -14.01
C LEU A 137 7.25 -0.90 -14.99
N ASP A 138 7.02 -0.76 -16.29
CA ASP A 138 7.76 -1.49 -17.33
C ASP A 138 9.27 -1.20 -17.26
N LYS A 139 9.64 0.08 -17.08
CA LYS A 139 11.05 0.47 -16.91
C LYS A 139 11.67 -0.09 -15.63
N MET A 140 10.88 -0.17 -14.54
CA MET A 140 11.34 -0.73 -13.27
C MET A 140 11.52 -2.25 -13.38
N GLU A 141 10.62 -2.96 -14.07
CA GLU A 141 10.76 -4.38 -14.37
C GLU A 141 12.00 -4.65 -15.22
N GLN A 142 12.24 -3.83 -16.24
CA GLN A 142 13.46 -3.92 -17.04
C GLN A 142 14.71 -3.67 -16.18
N SER A 143 14.75 -2.59 -15.39
CA SER A 143 15.88 -2.29 -14.52
C SER A 143 16.12 -3.41 -13.50
N MET A 144 15.07 -4.05 -12.97
CA MET A 144 15.21 -5.18 -12.05
C MET A 144 15.83 -6.40 -12.75
N THR A 145 15.46 -6.62 -14.01
CA THR A 145 16.03 -7.67 -14.85
C THR A 145 17.50 -7.40 -15.15
N ASP A 146 17.84 -6.16 -15.50
CA ASP A 146 19.22 -5.73 -15.76
C ASP A 146 20.08 -5.84 -14.49
N ILE A 147 19.58 -5.37 -13.34
CA ILE A 147 20.26 -5.51 -12.03
C ILE A 147 20.52 -6.98 -11.70
N ARG A 148 19.56 -7.86 -11.99
CA ARG A 148 19.73 -9.30 -11.78
C ARG A 148 20.86 -9.86 -12.66
N ALA A 149 20.89 -9.47 -13.93
CA ALA A 149 21.94 -9.89 -14.87
C ALA A 149 23.32 -9.37 -14.45
N ASP A 150 23.41 -8.11 -14.03
CA ASP A 150 24.64 -7.50 -13.53
C ASP A 150 25.14 -8.16 -12.24
N LEU A 151 24.23 -8.49 -11.30
CA LEU A 151 24.56 -9.23 -10.08
C LEU A 151 25.10 -10.63 -10.38
N ASP A 152 24.48 -11.35 -11.32
CA ASP A 152 24.96 -12.67 -11.74
C ASP A 152 26.34 -12.57 -12.40
N GLY A 153 26.57 -11.53 -13.21
CA GLY A 153 27.87 -11.22 -13.81
C GLY A 153 28.94 -10.92 -12.76
N LEU A 154 28.62 -10.05 -11.80
CA LEU A 154 29.50 -9.66 -10.71
C LEU A 154 29.81 -10.84 -9.78
N HIS A 155 28.82 -11.69 -9.47
CA HIS A 155 29.04 -12.89 -8.68
C HIS A 155 30.03 -13.84 -9.36
N LYS A 156 29.87 -14.08 -10.67
CA LYS A 156 30.83 -14.88 -11.45
C LYS A 156 32.23 -14.26 -11.45
N ALA A 157 32.33 -12.95 -11.66
CA ALA A 157 33.60 -12.23 -11.66
C ALA A 157 34.30 -12.30 -10.30
N ILE A 158 33.56 -12.14 -9.20
CA ILE A 158 34.11 -12.28 -7.84
C ILE A 158 34.59 -13.70 -7.59
N VAL A 159 33.81 -14.73 -7.94
CA VAL A 159 34.22 -16.12 -7.76
C VAL A 159 35.48 -16.44 -8.57
N ALA A 160 35.56 -15.99 -9.82
CA ALA A 160 36.75 -16.14 -10.64
C ALA A 160 37.97 -15.45 -10.00
N ARG A 161 37.78 -14.21 -9.53
CA ARG A 161 38.85 -13.44 -8.90
C ARG A 161 39.32 -14.08 -7.59
N ILE A 162 38.41 -14.61 -6.76
CA ILE A 162 38.76 -15.36 -5.55
C ILE A 162 39.58 -16.61 -5.91
N GLY A 163 39.20 -17.33 -6.98
CA GLY A 163 39.98 -18.48 -7.45
C GLY A 163 41.38 -18.10 -7.94
N GLU A 164 41.53 -16.98 -8.64
CA GLU A 164 42.85 -16.44 -9.03
C GLU A 164 43.70 -16.04 -7.80
N TYR A 165 43.08 -15.43 -6.79
CA TYR A 165 43.73 -15.08 -5.53
C TYR A 165 44.19 -16.33 -4.77
N ASP A 166 43.36 -17.36 -4.66
CA ASP A 166 43.72 -18.61 -3.98
C ASP A 166 44.91 -19.28 -4.66
N LYS A 167 44.91 -19.34 -6.00
CA LYS A 167 46.05 -19.85 -6.76
C LYS A 167 47.32 -19.04 -6.51
N THR A 168 47.22 -17.71 -6.56
CA THR A 168 48.36 -16.82 -6.31
C THR A 168 48.86 -17.00 -4.87
N LEU A 169 47.98 -17.19 -3.90
CA LEU A 169 48.35 -17.45 -2.51
C LEU A 169 49.05 -18.80 -2.34
N MET A 170 48.61 -19.84 -3.06
CA MET A 170 49.32 -21.13 -3.12
C MET A 170 50.73 -20.97 -3.72
N ASP A 171 50.84 -20.27 -4.85
CA ASP A 171 52.13 -20.03 -5.52
C ASP A 171 53.08 -19.26 -4.59
N VAL A 172 52.62 -18.16 -3.98
CA VAL A 172 53.37 -17.41 -2.97
C VAL A 172 53.73 -18.29 -1.77
N GLY A 173 52.83 -19.17 -1.32
CA GLY A 173 53.13 -20.12 -0.25
C GLY A 173 54.27 -21.09 -0.61
N THR A 174 54.35 -21.51 -1.88
CA THR A 174 55.45 -22.36 -2.36
C THR A 174 56.77 -21.60 -2.44
N GLU A 175 56.74 -20.34 -2.91
CA GLU A 175 57.91 -19.46 -2.94
C GLU A 175 58.42 -19.13 -1.54
N ILE A 176 57.51 -18.81 -0.61
CA ILE A 176 57.85 -18.58 0.80
C ILE A 176 58.51 -19.81 1.40
N LYS A 177 58.01 -21.02 1.10
CA LYS A 177 58.62 -22.27 1.57
C LYS A 177 59.99 -22.53 0.95
N ALA A 178 60.19 -22.15 -0.31
CA ALA A 178 61.51 -22.21 -0.94
C ALA A 178 62.47 -21.22 -0.26
N MET A 179 62.01 -20.00 -0.01
CA MET A 179 62.77 -18.97 0.69
C MET A 179 63.11 -19.40 2.13
N GLU A 180 62.17 -20.05 2.84
CA GLU A 180 62.41 -20.65 4.15
C GLU A 180 63.58 -21.65 4.09
N LYS A 181 63.60 -22.55 3.10
CA LYS A 181 64.72 -23.49 2.89
C LYS A 181 66.03 -22.78 2.58
N VAL A 182 66.00 -21.68 1.82
CA VAL A 182 67.20 -20.87 1.57
C VAL A 182 67.70 -20.27 2.86
N PHE A 183 66.83 -19.65 3.68
CA PHE A 183 67.20 -19.13 4.99
C PHE A 183 67.76 -20.22 5.92
N GLN A 184 67.16 -21.41 5.94
CA GLN A 184 67.66 -22.55 6.71
C GLN A 184 69.08 -22.97 6.32
N LYS A 185 69.48 -22.79 5.05
CA LYS A 185 70.84 -23.07 4.57
C LYS A 185 71.81 -21.92 4.83
N VAL A 186 71.35 -20.69 4.64
CA VAL A 186 72.18 -19.47 4.74
C VAL A 186 72.50 -19.12 6.20
N LEU A 187 71.56 -19.32 7.14
CA LEU A 187 71.79 -19.00 8.56
C LEU A 187 72.98 -19.78 9.16
N PRO A 188 73.10 -21.11 8.99
CA PRO A 188 74.28 -21.85 9.41
C PRO A 188 75.56 -21.43 8.70
N GLU A 189 75.51 -21.17 7.39
CA GLU A 189 76.68 -20.77 6.60
C GLU A 189 77.24 -19.42 7.05
N LEU A 190 76.36 -18.41 7.24
CA LEU A 190 76.75 -17.11 7.81
C LEU A 190 77.32 -17.26 9.21
N THR A 191 76.71 -18.09 10.06
CA THR A 191 77.19 -18.33 11.43
C THR A 191 78.57 -18.98 11.41
N GLY A 192 78.78 -19.99 10.55
CA GLY A 192 80.06 -20.66 10.36
C GLY A 192 81.14 -19.70 9.86
N ASN A 193 80.84 -18.92 8.82
CA ASN A 193 81.76 -17.94 8.24
C ASN A 193 82.16 -16.86 9.27
N ILE A 194 81.21 -16.37 10.08
CA ILE A 194 81.49 -15.42 11.16
C ILE A 194 82.37 -16.05 12.25
N GLN A 195 82.14 -17.32 12.60
CA GLN A 195 82.99 -18.04 13.55
C GLN A 195 84.42 -18.22 13.03
N GLU A 196 84.60 -18.53 11.74
CA GLU A 196 85.92 -18.60 11.10
C GLU A 196 86.61 -17.24 11.08
N LEU A 197 85.91 -16.17 10.68
CA LEU A 197 86.43 -14.80 10.71
C LEU A 197 86.87 -14.39 12.12
N SER A 198 86.08 -14.76 13.13
CA SER A 198 86.39 -14.53 14.54
C SER A 198 87.64 -15.29 14.99
N ARG A 199 87.84 -16.53 14.51
CA ARG A 199 89.06 -17.32 14.77
C ARG A 199 90.28 -16.70 14.10
N ILE A 200 90.20 -16.38 12.81
CA ILE A 200 91.30 -15.74 12.06
C ILE A 200 91.73 -14.44 12.74
N THR A 201 90.75 -13.59 13.12
CA THR A 201 91.04 -12.34 13.83
C THR A 201 91.75 -12.56 15.17
N ARG A 202 91.35 -13.58 15.95
CA ARG A 202 92.05 -13.93 17.20
C ARG A 202 93.47 -14.42 16.94
N THR A 203 93.68 -15.26 15.93
CA THR A 203 95.02 -15.78 15.59
C THR A 203 95.94 -14.65 15.14
N VAL A 204 95.45 -13.72 14.33
CA VAL A 204 96.20 -12.52 13.91
C VAL A 204 96.51 -11.61 15.10
N LYS A 205 95.59 -11.46 16.06
CA LYS A 205 95.80 -10.64 17.26
C LYS A 205 96.83 -11.22 18.25
N ASN A 206 97.05 -12.53 18.24
CA ASN A 206 97.99 -13.22 19.13
C ASN A 206 99.40 -13.41 18.54
N LYS A 207 99.63 -12.91 17.32
CA LYS A 207 100.92 -12.95 16.62
C LYS A 207 101.55 -11.56 16.66
#